data_AF-A0A8S3RP01-F1
#
_entry.id   AF-A0A8S3RP01-F1
#
_cell.length_a   1.000
_cell.length_b   1.000
_cell.length_c   1.000
_cell.angle_alpha   90.00
_cell.angle_beta   90.00
_cell.angle_gamma   90.00
#
_symmetry.space_group_name_H-M   'P 1'
#
loop_
_entity.id
_entity.type
_entity.pdbx_description
1 polymer ?
#
loop_
_entity_poly.entity_id
_entity_poly.type
_entity_poly.pdbx_seq_one_letter_code
_entity_poly.pdbx_strand_id
1 'polypeptide(L)'
;MMAIKILVTVFVLFVKHSTGAEQGHQSKRLLMNDPDHVETLLHQMQVEIQNLKSKVETQEKQIHTLQTSPGQGSGATYVRWGRKECPGNNTELVYSGYAAGGYYNEEGSAAEYICLPPDPNLGATWSDSHYGSIYGAEYESDGFGGGVWNDDVPCAVCRSTTASHTLMIAAKNQCYDGWSTEYVGELAGGHHLHKAASSFVCVDKNPDEIIGGEAGYAADGYYNEEGSAADYICLPPDPNLGATWSDSHYGSIYGAEYESNGFGGGLWSDDVPCAVCRSTTA
;
A
#
# COMPACT_ATOMS: atom_id res chain seq x y z
N MET A 1 22.73 28.41 26.24
CA MET A 1 24.13 28.68 25.86
C MET A 1 25.04 27.86 26.76
N MET A 2 25.56 26.74 26.27
CA MET A 2 26.68 26.02 26.87
C MET A 2 27.49 25.42 25.72
N ALA A 3 28.70 25.94 25.53
CA ALA A 3 29.60 25.56 24.45
C ALA A 3 30.46 24.36 24.88
N ILE A 4 30.42 23.29 24.10
CA ILE A 4 31.27 22.11 24.25
C ILE A 4 32.62 22.43 23.61
N LYS A 5 33.68 22.50 24.43
CA LYS A 5 35.07 22.65 23.97
C LYS A 5 35.60 21.29 23.52
N ILE A 6 35.92 21.15 22.24
CA ILE A 6 36.58 19.96 21.67
C ILE A 6 38.08 20.06 21.97
N LEU A 7 38.58 19.09 22.75
CA LEU A 7 40.00 18.93 23.07
C LEU A 7 40.67 18.12 21.94
N VAL A 8 41.48 18.75 21.10
CA VAL A 8 42.28 18.07 20.07
C VAL A 8 43.55 17.52 20.72
N THR A 9 43.67 16.20 20.82
CA THR A 9 44.88 15.54 21.32
C THR A 9 45.81 15.25 20.15
N VAL A 10 46.98 15.90 20.11
CA VAL A 10 48.03 15.69 19.10
C VAL A 10 48.90 14.50 19.53
N PHE A 11 48.85 13.39 18.80
CA PHE A 11 49.77 12.26 18.99
C PHE A 11 51.10 12.56 18.27
N VAL A 12 52.14 12.87 19.04
CA VAL A 12 53.51 12.96 18.54
C VAL A 12 54.13 11.56 18.59
N LEU A 13 54.26 10.92 17.42
CA LEU A 13 54.99 9.65 17.30
C LEU A 13 56.49 9.93 17.23
N PHE A 14 57.20 9.58 18.30
CA PHE A 14 58.66 9.50 18.32
C PHE A 14 59.13 8.30 17.47
N VAL A 15 59.72 8.57 16.32
CA VAL A 15 60.44 7.55 15.54
C VAL A 15 61.82 7.34 16.18
N LYS A 16 62.02 6.18 16.80
CA LYS A 16 63.35 5.72 17.24
C LYS A 16 64.21 5.45 16.00
N HIS A 17 65.32 6.19 15.87
CA HIS A 17 66.40 5.85 14.94
C HIS A 17 67.13 4.60 15.46
N SER A 18 66.96 3.48 14.75
CA SER A 18 67.86 2.32 14.85
C SER A 18 68.96 2.50 13.81
N THR A 19 70.20 2.60 14.28
CA THR A 19 71.40 2.55 13.44
C THR A 19 71.56 1.13 12.90
N GLY A 20 71.11 0.90 11.67
CA GLY A 20 71.37 -0.30 10.89
C GLY A 20 72.55 -0.07 9.95
N ALA A 21 73.54 -0.97 10.05
CA ALA A 21 74.81 -0.95 9.36
C ALA A 21 74.70 -0.85 7.82
N GLU A 22 75.74 -0.26 7.22
CA GLU A 22 76.01 -0.29 5.78
C GLU A 22 75.82 -1.70 5.21
N GLN A 23 74.80 -1.88 4.37
CA GLN A 23 74.86 -2.86 3.30
C GLN A 23 74.98 -2.10 2.00
N GLY A 24 76.16 -2.27 1.38
CA GLY A 24 76.48 -1.70 0.08
C GLY A 24 75.33 -1.91 -0.89
N HIS A 25 74.84 -0.80 -1.43
CA HIS A 25 73.88 -0.80 -2.51
C HIS A 25 74.54 -1.42 -3.75
N GLN A 26 74.43 -2.74 -3.90
CA GLN A 26 74.49 -3.34 -5.22
C GLN A 26 73.32 -2.75 -5.99
N SER A 27 73.60 -1.77 -6.84
CA SER A 27 72.71 -1.45 -7.95
C SER A 27 72.61 -2.72 -8.81
N LYS A 28 71.64 -3.59 -8.49
CA LYS A 28 71.11 -4.54 -9.44
C LYS A 28 70.49 -3.69 -10.53
N ARG A 29 71.28 -3.41 -11.58
CA ARG A 29 70.72 -2.95 -12.84
C ARG A 29 69.65 -3.97 -13.19
N LEU A 30 68.39 -3.55 -13.22
CA LEU A 30 67.29 -4.33 -13.80
C LEU A 30 67.66 -4.58 -15.26
N LEU A 31 68.33 -5.71 -15.50
CA LEU A 31 68.43 -6.28 -16.82
C LEU A 31 67.02 -6.79 -17.12
N MET A 32 66.29 -6.07 -17.96
CA MET A 32 65.01 -6.51 -18.55
C MET A 32 65.14 -7.77 -19.43
N ASN A 33 66.32 -8.40 -19.41
CA ASN A 33 66.73 -9.63 -20.08
C ASN A 33 67.20 -10.71 -19.08
N ASP A 34 66.98 -10.52 -17.77
CA ASP A 34 67.17 -11.60 -16.79
C ASP A 34 65.94 -12.54 -16.84
N PRO A 35 66.06 -13.75 -17.39
CA PRO A 35 64.91 -14.64 -17.62
C PRO A 35 64.15 -14.96 -16.34
N ASP A 36 64.83 -15.03 -15.19
CA ASP A 36 64.22 -15.34 -13.88
C ASP A 36 63.32 -14.20 -13.40
N HIS A 37 63.68 -12.94 -13.71
CA HIS A 37 62.87 -11.77 -13.36
C HIS A 37 61.62 -11.65 -14.23
N VAL A 38 61.75 -11.97 -15.53
CA VAL A 38 60.63 -12.01 -16.47
C VAL A 38 59.64 -13.12 -16.09
N GLU A 39 60.14 -14.30 -15.71
CA GLU A 39 59.30 -15.41 -15.23
C GLU A 39 58.55 -15.04 -13.94
N THR A 40 59.23 -14.37 -13.00
CA THR A 40 58.61 -13.87 -11.77
C THR A 40 57.48 -12.87 -12.05
N LEU A 41 57.70 -11.92 -12.96
CA LEU A 41 56.69 -10.94 -13.34
C LEU A 41 55.50 -11.59 -14.06
N LEU A 42 55.75 -12.56 -14.95
CA LEU A 42 54.71 -13.34 -15.61
C LEU A 42 53.86 -14.13 -14.62
N HIS A 43 54.50 -14.76 -13.63
CA HIS A 43 53.79 -15.45 -12.55
C HIS A 43 52.96 -14.50 -11.70
N GLN A 44 53.51 -13.34 -11.32
CA GLN A 44 52.77 -12.34 -10.57
C GLN A 44 51.54 -11.84 -11.35
N MET A 45 51.71 -11.53 -12.64
CA MET A 45 50.61 -11.13 -13.51
C MET A 45 49.55 -12.23 -13.64
N GLN A 46 49.94 -13.50 -13.77
CA GLN A 46 49.00 -14.61 -13.82
C GLN A 46 48.18 -14.73 -12.53
N VAL A 47 48.80 -14.53 -11.37
CA VAL A 47 48.09 -14.56 -10.07
C VAL A 47 47.10 -13.42 -9.97
N GLU A 48 47.48 -12.20 -10.36
CA GLU A 48 46.56 -11.05 -10.37
C GLU A 48 45.40 -11.27 -11.34
N ILE A 49 45.64 -11.83 -12.53
CA ILE A 49 44.59 -12.16 -13.49
C ILE A 49 43.60 -13.17 -12.90
N GLN A 50 44.09 -14.22 -12.23
CA GLN A 50 43.21 -15.20 -11.59
C GLN A 50 42.38 -14.59 -10.45
N ASN A 51 42.98 -13.70 -9.67
CA ASN A 51 42.29 -12.98 -8.59
C ASN A 51 41.25 -11.99 -9.12
N LEU A 52 41.55 -11.29 -10.22
CA LEU A 52 40.58 -10.41 -10.88
C LEU A 52 39.43 -11.21 -11.47
N LYS A 53 39.71 -12.36 -12.10
CA LYS A 53 38.69 -13.24 -12.66
C LYS A 53 37.72 -13.73 -11.58
N SER A 54 38.23 -14.17 -10.43
CA SER A 54 37.37 -14.63 -9.33
C SER A 54 36.52 -13.50 -8.73
N LYS A 55 37.06 -12.29 -8.65
CA LYS A 55 36.31 -11.09 -8.24
C LYS A 55 35.20 -10.75 -9.23
N VAL A 56 35.47 -10.82 -10.54
CA VAL A 56 34.46 -10.57 -11.59
C VAL A 56 33.35 -11.62 -11.50
N GLU A 57 33.67 -12.91 -11.41
CA GLU A 57 32.67 -13.97 -11.26
C GLU A 57 31.83 -13.80 -9.98
N THR A 58 32.44 -13.32 -8.89
CA THR A 58 31.73 -13.04 -7.63
C THR A 58 30.80 -11.84 -7.78
N GLN A 59 31.28 -10.76 -8.42
CA GLN A 59 30.47 -9.57 -8.69
C GLN A 59 29.31 -9.90 -9.64
N GLU A 60 29.52 -10.70 -10.67
CA GLU A 60 28.47 -11.17 -11.57
C GLU A 60 27.41 -11.97 -10.82
N LYS A 61 27.82 -12.86 -9.90
CA LYS A 61 26.87 -13.60 -9.03
C LYS A 61 26.10 -12.67 -8.10
N GLN A 62 26.74 -11.64 -7.54
CA GLN A 62 26.08 -10.65 -6.70
C GLN A 62 25.07 -9.81 -7.52
N ILE A 63 25.46 -9.36 -8.71
CA ILE A 63 24.58 -8.62 -9.63
C ILE A 63 23.40 -9.48 -10.04
N HIS A 64 23.63 -10.74 -10.44
CA HIS A 64 22.56 -11.67 -10.76
C HIS A 64 21.62 -11.86 -9.58
N THR A 65 22.15 -12.06 -8.36
CA THR A 65 21.33 -12.19 -7.15
C THR A 65 20.51 -10.94 -6.85
N LEU A 66 21.06 -9.75 -7.06
CA LEU A 66 20.36 -8.47 -6.88
C LEU A 66 19.33 -8.20 -7.98
N GLN A 67 19.52 -8.74 -9.18
CA GLN A 67 18.58 -8.64 -10.30
C GLN A 67 17.46 -9.68 -10.22
N THR A 68 17.76 -10.88 -9.68
CA THR A 68 16.78 -11.98 -9.56
C THR A 68 16.08 -12.04 -8.22
N SER A 69 16.62 -11.40 -7.18
CA SER A 69 15.80 -11.00 -6.04
C SER A 69 14.89 -9.91 -6.60
N PRO A 70 13.57 -10.12 -6.70
CA PRO A 70 12.69 -8.97 -6.81
C PRO A 70 13.11 -8.07 -5.64
N GLY A 71 13.33 -6.78 -5.88
CA GLY A 71 13.43 -5.84 -4.77
C GLY A 71 12.25 -6.17 -3.87
N GLN A 72 12.54 -6.72 -2.69
CA GLN A 72 11.54 -7.31 -1.82
C GLN A 72 10.83 -6.11 -1.22
N GLY A 73 9.93 -5.51 -2.02
CA GLY A 73 8.99 -4.53 -1.55
C GLY A 73 8.36 -5.15 -0.32
N SER A 74 8.38 -4.43 0.80
CA SER A 74 8.02 -4.95 2.11
C SER A 74 6.52 -5.35 2.22
N GLY A 75 5.84 -5.51 1.09
CA GLY A 75 4.40 -5.61 0.97
C GLY A 75 3.76 -4.23 1.11
N ALA A 76 3.21 -3.68 0.03
CA ALA A 76 2.35 -2.51 0.10
C ALA A 76 0.89 -2.94 0.19
N THR A 77 0.12 -2.35 1.10
CA THR A 77 -1.30 -2.67 1.26
C THR A 77 -2.19 -1.64 0.57
N TYR A 78 -3.39 -2.06 0.18
CA TYR A 78 -4.45 -1.19 -0.30
C TYR A 78 -5.80 -1.85 -0.08
N VAL A 79 -6.87 -1.04 -0.12
CA VAL A 79 -8.25 -1.55 -0.12
C VAL A 79 -8.77 -1.56 -1.55
N ARG A 80 -9.34 -2.68 -1.96
CA ARG A 80 -10.11 -2.81 -3.19
C ARG A 80 -11.59 -2.72 -2.82
N TRP A 81 -12.20 -1.58 -3.12
CA TRP A 81 -13.62 -1.36 -2.88
C TRP A 81 -14.44 -1.98 -3.99
N GLY A 82 -15.60 -2.52 -3.62
CA GLY A 82 -16.51 -3.22 -4.50
C GLY A 82 -16.15 -4.68 -4.80
N ARG A 83 -15.10 -5.27 -4.22
CA ARG A 83 -14.77 -6.69 -4.43
C ARG A 83 -14.42 -7.40 -3.14
N LYS A 84 -14.70 -8.70 -3.03
CA LYS A 84 -14.24 -9.54 -1.92
C LYS A 84 -12.84 -10.16 -2.13
N GLU A 85 -12.30 -10.07 -3.34
CA GLU A 85 -11.02 -10.69 -3.72
C GLU A 85 -9.97 -9.67 -4.20
N CYS A 86 -8.70 -10.03 -4.03
CA CYS A 86 -7.58 -9.24 -4.54
C CYS A 86 -7.28 -9.54 -6.03
N PRO A 87 -6.80 -8.56 -6.80
CA PRO A 87 -6.56 -8.72 -8.23
C PRO A 87 -5.17 -9.32 -8.52
N GLY A 88 -5.10 -10.17 -9.55
CA GLY A 88 -3.84 -10.67 -10.10
C GLY A 88 -3.06 -11.63 -9.19
N ASN A 89 -1.92 -12.13 -9.69
CA ASN A 89 -1.13 -13.17 -9.00
C ASN A 89 -0.06 -12.61 -8.04
N ASN A 90 0.13 -11.29 -8.03
CA ASN A 90 1.14 -10.61 -7.21
C ASN A 90 0.52 -9.92 -5.99
N THR A 91 -0.70 -10.32 -5.62
CA THR A 91 -1.39 -9.82 -4.44
C THR A 91 -1.85 -10.99 -3.59
N GLU A 92 -1.99 -10.74 -2.30
CA GLU A 92 -2.52 -11.67 -1.33
C GLU A 92 -3.67 -11.00 -0.59
N LEU A 93 -4.76 -11.73 -0.38
CA LEU A 93 -5.86 -11.31 0.45
C LEU A 93 -5.44 -11.33 1.93
N VAL A 94 -5.50 -10.18 2.58
CA VAL A 94 -5.32 -10.07 4.04
C VAL A 94 -6.63 -10.45 4.73
N TYR A 95 -7.73 -9.79 4.35
CA TYR A 95 -9.10 -10.17 4.68
C TYR A 95 -10.08 -9.54 3.69
N SER A 96 -11.25 -10.16 3.56
CA SER A 96 -12.42 -9.60 2.89
C SER A 96 -13.39 -9.04 3.91
N GLY A 97 -14.18 -8.05 3.54
CA GLY A 97 -15.04 -7.33 4.48
C GLY A 97 -16.13 -6.52 3.78
N TYR A 98 -16.80 -5.67 4.55
CA TYR A 98 -17.82 -4.74 4.06
C TYR A 98 -17.38 -3.32 4.38
N ALA A 99 -17.66 -2.39 3.48
CA ALA A 99 -17.37 -0.99 3.71
C ALA A 99 -18.24 -0.46 4.84
N ALA A 100 -17.65 0.40 5.64
CA ALA A 100 -18.34 1.13 6.69
C ALA A 100 -17.87 2.57 6.71
N GLY A 101 -18.70 3.47 7.21
CA GLY A 101 -18.43 4.90 7.30
C GLY A 101 -19.33 5.57 8.34
N GLY A 102 -19.37 6.90 8.30
CA GLY A 102 -20.27 7.69 9.12
C GLY A 102 -21.69 7.76 8.55
N TYR A 103 -22.70 7.96 9.41
CA TYR A 103 -24.07 8.22 8.95
C TYR A 103 -24.10 9.53 8.16
N TYR A 104 -24.63 9.48 6.95
CA TYR A 104 -24.55 10.61 6.02
C TYR A 104 -25.18 11.92 6.52
N ASN A 105 -26.10 11.87 7.49
CA ASN A 105 -26.77 13.05 8.04
C ASN A 105 -26.30 13.42 9.47
N GLU A 106 -25.29 12.72 10.00
CA GLU A 106 -24.75 12.96 11.33
C GLU A 106 -23.58 13.95 11.29
N GLU A 107 -23.74 15.09 11.96
CA GLU A 107 -22.68 16.07 12.11
C GLU A 107 -21.60 15.53 13.06
N GLY A 108 -20.34 15.56 12.62
CA GLY A 108 -19.21 15.02 13.39
C GLY A 108 -18.91 13.54 13.15
N SER A 109 -19.65 12.88 12.26
CA SER A 109 -19.37 11.50 11.84
C SER A 109 -18.04 11.38 11.08
N ALA A 110 -17.49 10.17 11.02
CA ALA A 110 -16.22 9.91 10.36
C ALA A 110 -16.34 10.14 8.84
N ALA A 111 -15.37 10.86 8.27
CA ALA A 111 -15.32 11.09 6.84
C ALA A 111 -14.69 9.92 6.06
N GLU A 112 -13.90 9.08 6.72
CA GLU A 112 -13.23 7.96 6.06
C GLU A 112 -14.13 6.74 5.96
N TYR A 113 -14.04 6.03 4.83
CA TYR A 113 -14.53 4.67 4.72
C TYR A 113 -13.48 3.69 5.23
N ILE A 114 -13.92 2.68 5.97
CA ILE A 114 -13.09 1.59 6.46
C ILE A 114 -13.63 0.25 5.95
N CYS A 115 -12.75 -0.74 5.80
CA CYS A 115 -13.15 -2.10 5.44
C CYS A 115 -13.30 -2.91 6.73
N LEU A 116 -14.54 -3.19 7.15
CA LEU A 116 -14.78 -3.98 8.37
C LEU A 116 -14.72 -5.48 8.06
N PRO A 117 -14.00 -6.27 8.87
CA PRO A 117 -14.02 -7.72 8.74
C PRO A 117 -15.42 -8.26 9.12
N PRO A 118 -15.86 -9.38 8.53
CA PRO A 118 -17.15 -10.00 8.86
C PRO A 118 -17.20 -10.57 10.28
N ASP A 119 -16.06 -10.75 10.93
CA ASP A 119 -15.88 -11.33 12.27
C ASP A 119 -15.16 -10.35 13.23
N PRO A 120 -15.77 -9.20 13.56
CA PRO A 120 -15.14 -8.22 14.43
C PRO A 120 -15.05 -8.73 15.87
N ASN A 121 -13.89 -8.52 16.51
CA ASN A 121 -13.75 -8.73 17.94
C ASN A 121 -14.29 -7.51 18.70
N LEU A 122 -15.50 -7.61 19.24
CA LEU A 122 -16.11 -6.53 20.01
C LEU A 122 -15.57 -6.50 21.44
N GLY A 123 -15.30 -5.27 21.93
CA GLY A 123 -14.87 -5.03 23.30
C GLY A 123 -16.01 -5.18 24.32
N ALA A 124 -15.70 -4.97 25.60
CA ALA A 124 -16.73 -4.92 26.63
C ALA A 124 -17.70 -3.75 26.38
N THR A 125 -18.97 -3.98 26.67
CA THR A 125 -20.03 -3.01 26.43
C THR A 125 -20.04 -1.96 27.54
N TRP A 126 -19.87 -0.70 27.16
CA TRP A 126 -20.01 0.45 28.06
C TRP A 126 -21.06 1.39 27.48
N SER A 127 -21.98 1.86 28.32
CA SER A 127 -22.92 2.91 27.92
C SER A 127 -22.24 4.27 28.03
N ASP A 128 -21.59 4.69 26.95
CA ASP A 128 -21.19 6.09 26.78
C ASP A 128 -22.31 6.85 26.07
N SER A 129 -22.58 8.08 26.48
CA SER A 129 -23.48 8.99 25.76
C SER A 129 -22.75 9.87 24.75
N HIS A 130 -21.41 9.78 24.68
CA HIS A 130 -20.55 10.53 23.76
C HIS A 130 -19.68 9.56 22.94
N TYR A 131 -20.29 8.84 22.01
CA TYR A 131 -19.61 7.89 21.14
C TYR A 131 -19.48 8.41 19.71
N GLY A 132 -18.50 7.88 18.99
CA GLY A 132 -18.48 7.93 17.53
C GLY A 132 -19.17 6.69 16.99
N SER A 133 -20.05 6.88 16.01
CA SER A 133 -20.79 5.80 15.38
C SER A 133 -20.07 5.33 14.11
N ILE A 134 -20.16 4.03 13.85
CA ILE A 134 -19.69 3.41 12.60
C ILE A 134 -20.91 2.69 12.04
N TYR A 135 -21.22 2.94 10.77
CA TYR A 135 -22.35 2.35 10.07
C TYR A 135 -21.86 1.62 8.83
N GLY A 136 -22.63 0.63 8.39
CA GLY A 136 -22.51 0.05 7.05
C GLY A 136 -22.47 1.09 5.95
N ALA A 137 -21.82 0.78 4.83
CA ALA A 137 -21.85 1.64 3.66
C ALA A 137 -22.48 0.95 2.45
N GLU A 138 -23.36 1.69 1.78
CA GLU A 138 -24.14 1.22 0.63
C GLU A 138 -23.84 2.03 -0.63
N TYR A 139 -24.02 1.39 -1.78
CA TYR A 139 -24.06 2.09 -3.05
C TYR A 139 -25.35 2.85 -3.21
N GLU A 140 -25.26 4.12 -3.53
CA GLU A 140 -26.42 5.00 -3.65
C GLU A 140 -26.52 5.65 -5.04
N SER A 141 -25.81 5.07 -5.99
CA SER A 141 -25.87 5.44 -7.40
C SER A 141 -25.87 4.20 -8.29
N ASP A 142 -26.59 4.28 -9.40
CA ASP A 142 -26.60 3.28 -10.47
C ASP A 142 -25.32 3.31 -11.34
N GLY A 143 -24.45 4.31 -11.14
CA GLY A 143 -23.20 4.50 -11.88
C GLY A 143 -22.23 3.32 -11.83
N PHE A 144 -22.19 2.56 -10.73
CA PHE A 144 -21.21 1.49 -10.52
C PHE A 144 -21.43 0.21 -11.37
N GLY A 145 -22.50 0.17 -12.17
CA GLY A 145 -22.87 -1.01 -12.94
C GLY A 145 -23.37 -2.16 -12.06
N GLY A 146 -23.70 -3.31 -12.66
CA GLY A 146 -24.08 -4.53 -11.91
C GLY A 146 -25.42 -4.47 -11.16
N GLY A 147 -26.15 -3.34 -11.18
CA GLY A 147 -27.43 -3.24 -10.48
C GLY A 147 -27.29 -3.20 -8.95
N VAL A 148 -26.11 -2.83 -8.43
CA VAL A 148 -25.78 -2.80 -7.00
C VAL A 148 -26.40 -1.63 -6.24
N TRP A 149 -27.42 -0.95 -6.78
CA TRP A 149 -28.03 0.19 -6.12
C TRP A 149 -28.71 -0.24 -4.81
N ASN A 150 -28.43 0.49 -3.73
CA ASN A 150 -28.75 0.17 -2.34
C ASN A 150 -28.19 -1.17 -1.84
N ASP A 151 -27.11 -1.67 -2.44
CA ASP A 151 -26.42 -2.88 -1.99
C ASP A 151 -25.24 -2.52 -1.08
N ASP A 152 -24.97 -3.38 -0.10
CA ASP A 152 -23.78 -3.33 0.74
C ASP A 152 -22.51 -3.27 -0.12
N VAL A 153 -21.55 -2.42 0.23
CA VAL A 153 -20.30 -2.32 -0.55
C VAL A 153 -19.26 -3.34 -0.06
N PRO A 154 -18.94 -4.41 -0.82
CA PRO A 154 -17.87 -5.32 -0.42
C PRO A 154 -16.50 -4.65 -0.50
N CYS A 155 -15.55 -5.14 0.29
CA CYS A 155 -14.16 -4.69 0.22
C CYS A 155 -13.18 -5.84 0.46
N ALA A 156 -11.97 -5.68 -0.07
CA ALA A 156 -10.85 -6.58 0.15
C ALA A 156 -9.61 -5.78 0.53
N VAL A 157 -9.00 -6.11 1.65
CA VAL A 157 -7.68 -5.57 2.01
C VAL A 157 -6.61 -6.46 1.40
N CYS A 158 -5.85 -5.88 0.48
CA CYS A 158 -4.88 -6.58 -0.34
C CYS A 158 -3.47 -6.18 0.02
N ARG A 159 -2.55 -7.14 -0.03
CA ARG A 159 -1.10 -6.91 0.07
C ARG A 159 -0.44 -7.27 -1.26
N SER A 160 0.16 -6.30 -1.91
CA SER A 160 0.98 -6.55 -3.10
C SER A 160 2.33 -7.14 -2.68
N THR A 161 2.65 -8.35 -3.14
CA THR A 161 3.85 -9.11 -2.73
C THR A 161 5.14 -8.61 -3.37
N THR A 162 5.03 -7.75 -4.38
CA THR A 162 6.15 -7.23 -5.17
C THR A 162 6.34 -5.72 -5.04
N ALA A 163 5.32 -5.00 -4.56
CA ALA A 163 5.35 -3.55 -4.47
C ALA A 163 5.86 -3.06 -3.12
N SER A 164 6.55 -1.91 -3.15
CA SER A 164 6.91 -1.12 -1.97
C SER A 164 5.88 -0.03 -1.68
N HIS A 165 5.15 0.43 -2.70
CA HIS A 165 4.19 1.52 -2.60
C HIS A 165 2.93 1.27 -3.41
N THR A 166 1.82 1.78 -2.93
CA THR A 166 0.49 1.77 -3.56
C THR A 166 -0.11 3.17 -3.45
N LEU A 167 -0.88 3.60 -4.46
CA LEU A 167 -1.65 4.84 -4.41
C LEU A 167 -2.86 4.78 -5.33
N MET A 168 -3.87 5.59 -5.04
CA MET A 168 -5.00 5.86 -5.92
C MET A 168 -4.72 7.10 -6.76
N ILE A 169 -4.95 7.02 -8.07
CA ILE A 169 -4.96 8.14 -9.00
C ILE A 169 -6.40 8.39 -9.43
N ALA A 170 -6.97 9.52 -9.00
CA ALA A 170 -8.27 9.99 -9.48
C ALA A 170 -8.16 10.55 -10.90
N ALA A 171 -9.28 10.56 -11.63
CA ALA A 171 -9.40 11.05 -13.01
C ALA A 171 -8.52 10.32 -14.04
N LYS A 172 -8.16 9.07 -13.76
CA LYS A 172 -7.32 8.23 -14.62
C LYS A 172 -7.79 6.78 -14.53
N ASN A 173 -7.85 6.11 -15.67
CA ASN A 173 -8.05 4.66 -15.76
C ASN A 173 -6.74 3.90 -16.05
N GLN A 174 -5.59 4.55 -15.84
CA GLN A 174 -4.26 3.97 -16.05
C GLN A 174 -3.21 4.64 -15.16
N CYS A 175 -2.15 3.91 -14.85
CA CYS A 175 -1.03 4.42 -14.07
C CYS A 175 -0.05 5.23 -14.94
N TYR A 176 0.80 6.05 -14.29
CA TYR A 176 1.91 6.73 -14.94
C TYR A 176 3.06 5.75 -15.26
N ASP A 177 3.98 6.18 -16.13
CA ASP A 177 5.18 5.40 -16.45
C ASP A 177 5.95 5.01 -15.19
N GLY A 178 6.40 3.75 -15.14
CA GLY A 178 7.07 3.16 -13.97
C GLY A 178 6.13 2.61 -12.89
N TRP A 179 4.82 2.84 -13.00
CA TRP A 179 3.81 2.25 -12.12
C TRP A 179 3.04 1.16 -12.86
N SER A 180 2.57 0.15 -12.11
CA SER A 180 1.70 -0.91 -12.64
C SER A 180 0.32 -0.82 -12.00
N THR A 181 -0.72 -1.12 -12.76
CA THR A 181 -2.10 -1.13 -12.26
C THR A 181 -2.37 -2.35 -11.38
N GLU A 182 -3.00 -2.11 -10.24
CA GLU A 182 -3.62 -3.13 -9.40
C GLU A 182 -5.08 -3.34 -9.82
N TYR A 183 -5.88 -2.27 -9.86
CA TYR A 183 -7.22 -2.27 -10.45
C TYR A 183 -7.62 -0.87 -10.94
N VAL A 184 -8.68 -0.82 -11.73
CA VAL A 184 -9.30 0.43 -12.22
C VAL A 184 -10.78 0.43 -11.84
N GLY A 185 -11.35 1.62 -11.79
CA GLY A 185 -12.67 1.80 -11.23
C GLY A 185 -13.25 3.17 -11.50
N GLU A 186 -14.29 3.46 -10.73
CA GLU A 186 -14.96 4.75 -10.68
C GLU A 186 -14.69 5.39 -9.32
N LEU A 187 -14.36 6.68 -9.38
CA LEU A 187 -14.14 7.47 -8.19
C LEU A 187 -15.50 7.69 -7.52
N ALA A 188 -15.55 7.51 -6.22
CA ALA A 188 -16.78 7.63 -5.44
C ALA A 188 -16.55 8.43 -4.17
N GLY A 189 -17.62 9.03 -3.65
CA GLY A 189 -17.65 9.77 -2.39
C GLY A 189 -19.08 9.91 -1.87
N GLY A 190 -19.34 10.88 -1.01
CA GLY A 190 -20.66 11.17 -0.47
C GLY A 190 -21.47 12.09 -1.37
N HIS A 191 -22.80 12.06 -1.23
CA HIS A 191 -23.69 12.94 -1.95
C HIS A 191 -23.56 14.39 -1.47
N HIS A 192 -23.56 15.33 -2.42
CA HIS A 192 -23.26 16.73 -2.17
C HIS A 192 -24.26 17.46 -1.24
N LEU A 193 -25.45 16.89 -0.99
CA LEU A 193 -26.43 17.43 -0.03
C LEU A 193 -26.36 16.80 1.36
N HIS A 194 -25.50 15.79 1.56
CA HIS A 194 -25.33 15.14 2.86
C HIS A 194 -24.53 16.03 3.81
N LYS A 195 -24.82 15.92 5.11
CA LYS A 195 -24.19 16.76 6.14
C LYS A 195 -22.82 16.22 6.57
N ALA A 196 -22.70 14.90 6.64
CA ALA A 196 -21.43 14.26 6.94
C ALA A 196 -20.48 14.42 5.76
N ALA A 197 -19.19 14.62 6.06
CA ALA A 197 -18.16 14.59 5.05
C ALA A 197 -17.86 13.14 4.65
N SER A 198 -17.22 12.97 3.49
CA SER A 198 -16.76 11.68 2.97
C SER A 198 -15.36 11.82 2.36
N SER A 199 -14.60 10.73 2.31
CA SER A 199 -13.37 10.63 1.54
C SER A 199 -13.67 10.13 0.13
N PHE A 200 -12.75 10.37 -0.81
CA PHE A 200 -12.83 9.74 -2.13
C PHE A 200 -12.21 8.35 -2.10
N VAL A 201 -12.93 7.38 -2.65
CA VAL A 201 -12.47 5.99 -2.83
C VAL A 201 -12.58 5.59 -4.30
N CYS A 202 -11.83 4.56 -4.69
CA CYS A 202 -11.90 3.98 -6.03
C CYS A 202 -12.70 2.68 -5.95
N VAL A 203 -13.93 2.67 -6.44
CA VAL A 203 -14.78 1.48 -6.50
C VAL A 203 -14.42 0.69 -7.75
N ASP A 204 -14.14 -0.60 -7.63
CA ASP A 204 -13.79 -1.45 -8.76
C ASP A 204 -14.85 -1.39 -9.85
N LYS A 205 -14.42 -1.33 -11.11
CA LYS A 205 -15.31 -1.21 -12.27
C LYS A 205 -16.35 -2.33 -12.39
N ASN A 206 -16.10 -3.49 -11.78
CA ASN A 206 -17.04 -4.61 -11.80
C ASN A 206 -17.31 -5.05 -10.37
N PRO A 207 -18.12 -4.30 -9.61
CA PRO A 207 -18.38 -4.64 -8.22
C PRO A 207 -19.06 -6.02 -8.10
N ASP A 208 -18.78 -6.73 -7.01
CA ASP A 208 -19.50 -7.96 -6.66
C ASP A 208 -20.86 -7.57 -6.05
N GLU A 209 -21.94 -8.22 -6.49
CA GLU A 209 -23.27 -8.13 -5.87
C GLU A 209 -23.31 -8.95 -4.57
N ILE A 210 -23.95 -8.42 -3.53
CA ILE A 210 -24.14 -9.09 -2.24
C ILE A 210 -25.58 -9.59 -2.15
N ILE A 211 -25.74 -10.91 -2.11
CA ILE A 211 -27.07 -11.53 -1.95
C ILE A 211 -27.64 -11.11 -0.59
N GLY A 212 -28.73 -10.35 -0.63
CA GLY A 212 -29.39 -9.84 0.58
C GLY A 212 -28.67 -8.66 1.24
N GLY A 213 -27.83 -7.92 0.49
CA GLY A 213 -27.32 -6.61 0.90
C GLY A 213 -28.17 -5.44 0.38
N GLU A 214 -29.20 -5.71 -0.44
CA GLU A 214 -30.14 -4.70 -0.94
C GLU A 214 -31.00 -4.09 0.19
N ALA A 215 -31.33 -2.80 0.08
CA ALA A 215 -32.26 -2.08 0.96
C ALA A 215 -33.45 -2.93 1.42
N GLY A 216 -33.52 -3.17 2.74
CA GLY A 216 -34.56 -3.97 3.39
C GLY A 216 -34.19 -5.42 3.70
N TYR A 217 -33.03 -5.91 3.25
CA TYR A 217 -32.39 -7.12 3.78
C TYR A 217 -31.24 -6.69 4.69
N ALA A 218 -31.53 -6.54 5.98
CA ALA A 218 -30.50 -6.18 6.94
C ALA A 218 -29.46 -7.30 7.06
N ALA A 219 -28.19 -6.95 6.91
CA ALA A 219 -27.10 -7.53 7.67
C ALA A 219 -27.52 -7.67 9.14
N ASP A 220 -27.55 -8.90 9.67
CA ASP A 220 -28.00 -9.16 11.05
C ASP A 220 -27.00 -8.54 12.02
N GLY A 221 -27.33 -7.35 12.52
CA GLY A 221 -26.58 -6.72 13.59
C GLY A 221 -26.65 -7.61 14.84
N TYR A 222 -25.51 -7.99 15.41
CA TYR A 222 -25.50 -8.66 16.71
C TYR A 222 -26.09 -7.72 17.76
N TYR A 223 -27.32 -8.00 18.18
CA TYR A 223 -27.83 -7.50 19.44
C TYR A 223 -27.03 -8.12 20.59
N ASN A 224 -26.43 -7.30 21.42
CA ASN A 224 -26.36 -7.68 22.83
C ASN A 224 -27.74 -7.47 23.46
N GLU A 225 -28.14 -8.35 24.38
CA GLU A 225 -29.47 -8.32 25.04
C GLU A 225 -29.75 -7.03 25.85
N GLU A 226 -28.87 -6.02 25.82
CA GLU A 226 -28.98 -4.79 26.62
C GLU A 226 -28.60 -3.50 25.87
N GLY A 227 -28.86 -3.42 24.55
CA GLY A 227 -29.01 -2.14 23.83
C GLY A 227 -27.79 -1.21 23.87
N SER A 228 -26.59 -1.73 23.60
CA SER A 228 -25.38 -0.88 23.52
C SER A 228 -24.45 -1.23 22.36
N ALA A 229 -24.31 -0.29 21.42
CA ALA A 229 -23.20 -0.03 20.49
C ALA A 229 -22.63 -1.16 19.58
N ALA A 230 -23.17 -2.38 19.60
CA ALA A 230 -22.92 -3.40 18.58
C ALA A 230 -23.88 -3.30 17.38
N ASP A 231 -24.88 -2.41 17.48
CA ASP A 231 -26.09 -2.29 16.65
C ASP A 231 -25.87 -1.77 15.21
N TYR A 232 -24.64 -1.38 14.84
CA TYR A 232 -24.39 -0.64 13.59
C TYR A 232 -23.25 -1.20 12.72
N ILE A 233 -22.68 -2.35 13.07
CA ILE A 233 -21.66 -3.00 12.24
C ILE A 233 -22.36 -3.90 11.21
N CYS A 234 -22.11 -3.67 9.92
CA CYS A 234 -22.49 -4.60 8.84
C CYS A 234 -21.85 -5.96 9.09
N LEU A 235 -22.65 -6.86 9.65
CA LEU A 235 -22.32 -8.27 9.78
C LEU A 235 -23.11 -9.02 8.70
N PRO A 236 -22.53 -10.03 8.04
CA PRO A 236 -23.27 -10.79 7.05
C PRO A 236 -24.59 -11.33 7.65
N PRO A 237 -25.70 -11.32 6.90
CA PRO A 237 -27.00 -11.76 7.41
C PRO A 237 -26.95 -13.20 7.93
N ASP A 238 -27.39 -13.45 9.17
CA ASP A 238 -27.67 -14.80 9.65
C ASP A 238 -28.97 -15.29 8.99
N PRO A 239 -28.95 -16.37 8.19
CA PRO A 239 -30.14 -16.89 7.52
C PRO A 239 -31.23 -17.41 8.48
N ASN A 240 -30.99 -17.42 9.80
CA ASN A 240 -31.92 -17.95 10.81
C ASN A 240 -32.56 -16.87 11.70
N LEU A 241 -32.14 -15.61 11.62
CA LEU A 241 -32.60 -14.53 12.50
C LEU A 241 -33.43 -13.53 11.69
N GLY A 242 -34.75 -13.70 11.73
CA GLY A 242 -35.71 -12.84 11.03
C GLY A 242 -35.90 -11.47 11.67
N ALA A 243 -34.86 -10.64 11.73
CA ALA A 243 -34.94 -9.26 12.21
C ALA A 243 -34.98 -8.26 11.04
N THR A 244 -35.85 -7.24 11.15
CA THR A 244 -36.01 -6.14 10.19
C THR A 244 -35.63 -4.83 10.88
N TRP A 245 -34.42 -4.31 10.65
CA TRP A 245 -34.06 -2.94 11.06
C TRP A 245 -34.33 -1.95 9.95
N SER A 246 -34.65 -0.72 10.35
CA SER A 246 -34.79 0.38 9.43
C SER A 246 -33.42 0.81 8.92
N ASP A 247 -33.31 0.77 7.62
CA ASP A 247 -32.27 1.30 6.73
C ASP A 247 -32.11 2.83 6.81
N SER A 248 -32.17 3.40 8.01
CA SER A 248 -32.20 4.86 8.22
C SER A 248 -30.85 5.45 8.58
N HIS A 249 -29.85 4.62 8.88
CA HIS A 249 -28.53 5.06 9.33
C HIS A 249 -27.42 4.24 8.67
N TYR A 250 -26.93 4.72 7.53
CA TYR A 250 -25.83 4.14 6.76
C TYR A 250 -24.86 5.23 6.28
N GLY A 251 -23.64 4.83 5.99
CA GLY A 251 -22.72 5.57 5.15
C GLY A 251 -23.10 5.38 3.68
N SER A 252 -22.96 6.41 2.87
CA SER A 252 -23.43 6.36 1.49
C SER A 252 -22.27 6.55 0.52
N ILE A 253 -22.19 5.73 -0.53
CA ILE A 253 -21.19 5.82 -1.61
C ILE A 253 -21.90 6.15 -2.92
N TYR A 254 -21.58 7.31 -3.48
CA TYR A 254 -22.08 7.85 -4.74
C TYR A 254 -20.94 8.00 -5.74
N GLY A 255 -21.20 7.75 -7.02
CA GLY A 255 -20.28 8.08 -8.11
C GLY A 255 -19.90 9.55 -8.05
N ALA A 256 -18.61 9.84 -8.20
CA ALA A 256 -18.10 11.20 -8.28
C ALA A 256 -18.26 11.72 -9.71
N GLU A 257 -18.74 12.95 -9.83
CA GLU A 257 -19.07 13.58 -11.10
C GLU A 257 -18.26 14.87 -11.30
N TYR A 258 -17.94 15.20 -12.55
CA TYR A 258 -17.39 16.51 -12.88
C TYR A 258 -18.49 17.57 -13.00
N GLU A 259 -18.52 18.53 -12.09
CA GLU A 259 -19.28 19.76 -12.29
C GLU A 259 -18.55 20.68 -13.29
N SER A 260 -18.89 20.58 -14.57
CA SER A 260 -18.35 21.49 -15.58
C SER A 260 -19.15 22.81 -15.63
N ASN A 261 -18.54 23.91 -15.18
CA ASN A 261 -19.08 25.27 -15.35
C ASN A 261 -18.47 26.03 -16.55
N GLY A 262 -18.01 25.32 -17.59
CA GLY A 262 -17.63 25.98 -18.84
C GLY A 262 -16.47 25.35 -19.59
N PHE A 263 -16.79 24.42 -20.50
CA PHE A 263 -16.20 24.36 -21.83
C PHE A 263 -17.29 23.88 -22.78
N GLY A 264 -17.99 24.84 -23.39
CA GLY A 264 -18.81 24.69 -24.59
C GLY A 264 -19.57 23.37 -24.78
N GLY A 265 -20.77 23.30 -24.22
CA GLY A 265 -21.88 22.57 -24.83
C GLY A 265 -21.94 21.07 -24.55
N GLY A 266 -22.70 20.73 -23.50
CA GLY A 266 -23.55 19.55 -23.49
C GLY A 266 -22.85 18.21 -23.31
N LEU A 267 -22.34 17.95 -22.10
CA LEU A 267 -22.29 16.60 -21.56
C LEU A 267 -22.81 16.66 -20.12
N TRP A 268 -23.87 15.89 -19.89
CA TRP A 268 -24.41 15.56 -18.58
C TRP A 268 -23.33 14.76 -17.85
N SER A 269 -23.12 15.00 -16.55
CA SER A 269 -22.26 14.24 -15.63
C SER A 269 -21.46 13.09 -16.27
N ASP A 270 -20.16 13.30 -16.51
CA ASP A 270 -19.26 12.21 -16.87
C ASP A 270 -18.70 11.60 -15.58
N ASP A 271 -18.88 10.28 -15.41
CA ASP A 271 -18.30 9.51 -14.30
C ASP A 271 -16.79 9.71 -14.24
N VAL A 272 -16.26 9.96 -13.04
CA VAL A 272 -14.82 10.20 -12.84
C VAL A 272 -14.08 8.86 -12.70
N PRO A 273 -13.20 8.46 -13.63
CA PRO A 273 -12.47 7.20 -13.49
C PRO A 273 -11.37 7.28 -12.43
N CYS A 274 -10.96 6.14 -11.89
CA CYS A 274 -9.82 6.01 -10.99
C CYS A 274 -8.99 4.75 -11.27
N ALA A 275 -7.73 4.78 -10.83
CA ALA A 275 -6.82 3.65 -10.92
C ALA A 275 -6.02 3.52 -9.63
N VAL A 276 -5.97 2.32 -9.06
CA VAL A 276 -5.04 1.99 -7.99
C VAL A 276 -3.78 1.40 -8.61
N CYS A 277 -2.66 2.02 -8.25
CA CYS A 277 -1.37 1.81 -8.88
C CYS A 277 -0.36 1.38 -7.83
N ARG A 278 0.56 0.50 -8.25
CA ARG A 278 1.69 0.06 -7.45
C ARG A 278 3.03 0.40 -8.09
N SER A 279 4.03 0.57 -7.24
CA SER A 279 5.43 0.69 -7.65
C SER A 279 6.31 -0.29 -6.89
N THR A 280 7.29 -0.85 -7.59
CA THR A 280 8.31 -1.73 -7.03
C THR A 280 9.60 -0.99 -6.68
N THR A 281 9.70 0.30 -7.02
CA THR A 281 10.85 1.14 -6.67
C THR A 281 10.61 1.75 -5.29
N ALA A 282 11.52 1.50 -4.35
CA ALA A 282 11.50 2.08 -3.01
C ALA A 282 11.79 3.58 -3.03
#